data_AF-A0A7L5XWX9-F1
#
_entry.id   AF-A0A7L5XWX9-F1
#
_cell.length_a   1.000
_cell.length_b   1.000
_cell.length_c   1.000
_cell.angle_alpha   90.00
_cell.angle_beta   90.00
_cell.angle_gamma   90.00
#
_symmetry.space_group_name_H-M   'P 1'
#
loop_
_entity.id
_entity.type
_entity.pdbx_description
1 polymer ?
#
loop_
_entity_poly.entity_id
_entity_poly.type
_entity_poly.pdbx_seq_one_letter_code
_entity_poly.pdbx_strand_id
1 'polypeptide(L)'
;MLVEPGTPTGFARLRAARAALIEAGAHLAAPCPHALACPVLPPGWRHFSVRVQRSRDHRAVKGAEVPYEDEPFMYLAVTRAPTAPVSARILSSPRRARAGLTLRLCRRDGAIADATIATRDKDAARRARRRGGRRLAVRDGLSATTRSCFPRANPPFGDERRGRLACRKPPPIGNRVIRAAPSA
;
A
#
# COMPACT_ATOMS: atom_id res chain seq x y z
N MET A 1 17.82 -3.00 9.85
CA MET A 1 17.07 -2.52 8.65
C MET A 1 17.72 -3.15 7.43
N LEU A 2 16.93 -3.55 6.43
CA LEU A 2 17.42 -4.13 5.18
C LEU A 2 17.06 -3.19 4.02
N VAL A 3 17.96 -3.02 3.06
CA VAL A 3 17.75 -2.21 1.84
C VAL A 3 18.26 -3.01 0.64
N GLU A 4 17.46 -3.05 -0.43
CA GLU A 4 17.80 -3.74 -1.68
C GLU A 4 17.57 -2.82 -2.88
N PRO A 5 18.32 -2.99 -3.99
CA PRO A 5 18.01 -2.33 -5.25
C PRO A 5 16.62 -2.70 -5.74
N GLY A 6 15.91 -1.73 -6.32
CA GLY A 6 14.54 -1.84 -6.81
C GLY A 6 14.41 -2.75 -8.03
N THR A 7 14.54 -4.06 -7.83
CA THR A 7 14.47 -5.09 -8.87
C THR A 7 13.53 -6.23 -8.46
N PRO A 8 12.99 -7.02 -9.40
CA PRO A 8 12.20 -8.21 -9.06
C PRO A 8 12.96 -9.20 -8.15
N THR A 9 14.26 -9.41 -8.41
CA THR A 9 15.13 -10.29 -7.61
C THR A 9 15.34 -9.74 -6.20
N GLY A 10 15.63 -8.44 -6.06
CA GLY A 10 15.73 -7.78 -4.76
C GLY A 10 14.43 -7.88 -3.97
N PHE A 11 13.27 -7.77 -4.64
CA PHE A 11 11.97 -7.93 -4.02
C PHE A 11 11.73 -9.35 -3.51
N ALA A 12 12.14 -10.37 -4.28
CA ALA A 12 12.06 -11.76 -3.84
C ALA A 12 12.90 -12.02 -2.58
N ARG A 13 14.15 -11.51 -2.55
CA ARG A 13 15.05 -11.58 -1.38
C ARG A 13 14.43 -10.90 -0.17
N LEU A 14 13.95 -9.66 -0.33
CA LEU A 14 13.35 -8.92 0.77
C LEU A 14 12.07 -9.59 1.30
N ARG A 15 11.28 -10.23 0.43
CA ARG A 15 10.08 -10.99 0.83
C ARG A 15 10.43 -12.25 1.61
N ALA A 16 11.48 -12.97 1.21
CA ALA A 16 11.98 -14.14 1.94
C ALA A 16 12.53 -13.73 3.31
N ALA A 17 13.38 -12.69 3.36
CA ALA A 17 13.90 -12.15 4.61
C ALA A 17 12.77 -11.67 5.54
N ARG A 18 11.73 -11.04 4.98
CA ARG A 18 10.53 -10.65 5.75
C ARG A 18 9.86 -11.85 6.40
N ALA A 19 9.67 -12.96 5.68
CA ALA A 19 9.05 -14.16 6.23
C ALA A 19 9.89 -14.72 7.39
N ALA A 20 11.19 -14.92 7.18
CA ALA A 20 12.10 -15.44 8.20
C ALA A 20 12.18 -14.56 9.45
N LEU A 21 12.19 -13.22 9.29
CA LEU A 21 12.23 -12.29 10.42
C LEU A 21 10.92 -12.31 11.23
N ILE A 22 9.78 -12.44 10.58
CA ILE A 22 8.48 -12.55 11.27
C ILE A 22 8.40 -13.86 12.05
N GLU A 23 8.86 -14.96 11.45
CA GLU A 23 8.94 -16.27 12.10
C GLU A 23 9.86 -16.23 13.33
N ALA A 24 10.96 -15.48 13.26
CA ALA A 24 11.86 -15.21 14.38
C ALA A 24 11.30 -14.20 15.42
N GLY A 25 10.05 -13.78 15.30
CA GLY A 25 9.38 -12.90 16.27
C GLY A 25 9.62 -11.39 16.08
N ALA A 26 10.16 -10.95 14.94
CA ALA A 26 10.38 -9.53 14.69
C ALA A 26 9.08 -8.77 14.41
N HIS A 27 8.95 -7.56 14.94
CA HIS A 27 7.84 -6.65 14.63
C HIS A 27 8.16 -5.79 13.41
N LEU A 28 7.21 -5.64 12.49
CA LEU A 28 7.40 -4.82 11.29
C LEU A 28 7.14 -3.33 11.58
N ALA A 29 8.21 -2.53 11.57
CA ALA A 29 8.10 -1.08 11.70
C ALA A 29 7.69 -0.39 10.38
N ALA A 30 8.21 -0.86 9.24
CA ALA A 30 7.88 -0.36 7.92
C ALA A 30 8.42 -1.29 6.82
N PRO A 31 7.95 -1.20 5.57
CA PRO A 31 6.78 -0.44 5.11
C PRO A 31 5.47 -1.26 5.15
N CYS A 32 5.54 -2.54 5.52
CA CYS A 32 4.41 -3.45 5.52
C CYS A 32 3.42 -3.14 6.66
N PRO A 33 2.10 -3.16 6.41
CA PRO A 33 1.09 -2.87 7.44
C PRO A 33 0.71 -4.07 8.32
N HIS A 34 1.17 -5.28 7.99
CA HIS A 34 0.79 -6.52 8.68
C HIS A 34 1.93 -7.54 8.65
N ALA A 35 1.84 -8.57 9.50
CA ALA A 35 2.77 -9.70 9.53
C ALA A 35 2.29 -10.94 8.74
N LEU A 36 1.07 -10.92 8.17
CA LEU A 36 0.59 -12.01 7.29
C LEU A 36 1.47 -12.20 6.03
N ALA A 37 1.24 -13.28 5.30
CA ALA A 37 1.86 -13.53 4.00
C ALA A 37 1.71 -12.29 3.08
N CYS A 38 2.78 -11.93 2.37
CA CYS A 38 2.75 -10.74 1.52
C CYS A 38 1.79 -10.97 0.33
N PRO A 39 0.75 -10.14 0.13
CA PRO A 39 -0.22 -10.36 -0.94
C PRO A 39 0.31 -10.00 -2.34
N VAL A 40 1.54 -9.48 -2.42
CA VAL A 40 2.21 -9.18 -3.70
C VAL A 40 3.01 -10.41 -4.13
N LEU A 41 2.39 -11.20 -5.00
CA LEU A 41 2.97 -12.40 -5.59
C LEU A 41 3.66 -12.10 -6.92
N PRO A 42 4.63 -12.93 -7.37
CA PRO A 42 5.21 -12.81 -8.70
C PRO A 42 4.11 -12.87 -9.80
N PRO A 43 4.28 -12.15 -10.92
CA PRO A 43 5.41 -11.30 -11.30
C PRO A 43 5.39 -9.91 -10.64
N GLY A 44 4.47 -9.66 -9.71
CA GLY A 44 4.35 -8.39 -9.01
C GLY A 44 5.52 -8.11 -8.06
N TRP A 45 6.03 -6.88 -8.10
CA TRP A 45 7.03 -6.35 -7.17
C TRP A 45 6.79 -4.87 -6.89
N ARG A 46 7.33 -4.34 -5.79
CA ARG A 46 7.11 -2.96 -5.33
C ARG A 46 8.42 -2.35 -4.81
N HIS A 47 8.93 -1.33 -5.50
CA HIS A 47 10.07 -0.50 -5.05
C HIS A 47 9.58 0.83 -4.50
N PHE A 48 10.46 1.68 -3.97
CA PHE A 48 10.37 3.12 -3.79
C PHE A 48 11.36 3.76 -4.77
N SER A 49 11.30 5.07 -4.95
CA SER A 49 12.32 5.79 -5.71
C SER A 49 12.81 7.00 -4.92
N VAL A 50 14.10 7.28 -5.06
CA VAL A 50 14.75 8.47 -4.54
C VAL A 50 15.54 9.12 -5.65
N ARG A 51 15.52 10.44 -5.70
CA ARG A 51 16.33 11.21 -6.63
C ARG A 51 17.73 11.39 -6.08
N VAL A 52 18.72 10.87 -6.79
CA VAL A 52 20.15 11.01 -6.46
C VAL A 52 20.83 11.91 -7.49
N GLN A 53 21.89 12.62 -7.08
CA GLN A 53 22.64 13.49 -7.99
C GLN A 53 23.61 12.67 -8.84
N ARG A 54 23.72 13.01 -10.12
CA ARG A 54 24.77 12.49 -11.00
C ARG A 54 26.00 13.38 -10.90
N SER A 55 27.16 12.76 -10.65
CA SER A 55 28.44 13.46 -10.78
C SER A 55 28.68 13.87 -12.25
N ARG A 56 29.67 14.75 -12.48
CA ARG A 56 30.06 15.14 -13.84
C ARG A 56 30.50 13.93 -14.65
N ASP A 57 31.35 13.08 -14.07
CA ASP A 57 31.84 11.87 -14.71
C ASP A 57 30.70 10.89 -15.01
N HIS A 58 29.75 10.75 -14.09
CA HIS A 58 28.58 9.89 -14.29
C HIS A 58 27.72 10.37 -15.45
N ARG A 59 27.57 11.68 -15.62
CA ARG A 59 26.90 12.25 -16.80
C ARG A 59 27.68 12.02 -18.08
N ALA A 60 29.00 12.22 -18.05
CA ALA A 60 29.86 12.02 -19.22
C ALA A 60 29.82 10.55 -19.70
N VAL A 61 30.00 9.60 -18.78
CA VAL A 61 30.01 8.16 -19.09
C VAL A 61 28.64 7.67 -19.58
N LYS A 62 27.55 8.15 -18.98
CA LYS A 62 26.19 7.72 -19.37
C LYS A 62 25.56 8.57 -20.49
N GLY A 63 26.27 9.59 -21.00
CA GLY A 63 25.69 10.58 -21.93
C GLY A 63 24.44 11.26 -21.38
N ALA A 64 24.36 11.48 -20.07
CA ALA A 64 23.15 11.95 -19.41
C ALA A 64 23.10 13.48 -19.33
N GLU A 65 22.02 14.07 -19.86
CA GLU A 65 21.81 15.54 -19.87
C GLU A 65 21.36 16.07 -18.50
N VAL A 66 20.55 15.31 -17.77
CA VAL A 66 20.01 15.74 -16.46
C VAL A 66 20.94 15.38 -15.30
N PRO A 67 21.12 16.27 -14.30
CA PRO A 67 22.08 16.09 -13.20
C PRO A 67 21.58 15.15 -12.10
N TYR A 68 20.55 14.34 -12.36
CA TYR A 68 19.98 13.43 -11.38
C TYR A 68 19.48 12.14 -12.02
N GLU A 69 19.36 11.10 -11.21
CA GLU A 69 18.62 9.90 -11.54
C GLU A 69 17.67 9.49 -10.43
N ASP A 70 16.56 8.88 -10.82
CA ASP A 70 15.57 8.37 -9.88
C ASP A 70 15.90 6.89 -9.63
N GLU A 71 16.61 6.60 -8.54
CA GLU A 71 17.08 5.27 -8.20
C GLU A 71 15.97 4.47 -7.51
N PRO A 72 15.55 3.33 -8.08
CA PRO A 72 14.56 2.48 -7.45
C PRO A 72 15.23 1.66 -6.35
N PHE A 73 14.63 1.62 -5.16
CA PHE A 73 15.13 0.84 -4.02
C PHE A 73 13.96 0.21 -3.27
N MET A 74 14.22 -0.65 -2.31
CA MET A 74 13.22 -1.14 -1.36
C MET A 74 13.86 -1.36 -0.02
N TYR A 75 13.04 -1.37 1.02
CA TYR A 75 13.54 -1.54 2.37
C TYR A 75 12.55 -2.31 3.23
N LEU A 76 13.09 -2.91 4.29
CA LEU A 76 12.35 -3.53 5.38
C LEU A 76 12.94 -3.04 6.71
N ALA A 77 12.10 -2.41 7.53
CA ALA A 77 12.43 -2.01 8.87
C ALA A 77 11.68 -2.90 9.86
N VAL A 78 12.42 -3.53 10.77
CA VAL A 78 11.90 -4.40 11.82
C VAL A 78 12.51 -4.00 13.17
N THR A 79 11.80 -4.32 14.25
CA THR A 79 12.18 -4.00 15.62
C THR A 79 11.93 -5.19 16.54
N ARG A 80 12.65 -5.23 17.67
CA ARG A 80 12.39 -6.20 18.76
C ARG A 80 11.18 -5.81 19.60
N ALA A 81 10.92 -4.51 19.75
CA ALA A 81 9.75 -4.00 20.45
C ALA A 81 8.54 -3.91 19.51
N PRO A 82 7.30 -4.06 20.02
CA PRO A 82 6.09 -3.82 19.26
C PRO A 82 6.07 -2.42 18.64
N THR A 83 5.53 -2.32 17.43
CA THR A 83 5.33 -1.04 16.73
C THR A 83 3.88 -0.90 16.33
N ALA A 84 3.39 0.35 16.28
CA ALA A 84 2.06 0.61 15.76
C ALA A 84 2.07 0.47 14.23
N PRO A 85 1.47 -0.59 13.65
CA PRO A 85 1.49 -0.78 12.22
C PRO A 85 0.69 0.31 11.54
N VAL A 86 1.03 0.58 10.29
CA VAL A 86 0.30 1.55 9.47
C VAL A 86 -1.02 0.94 9.00
N SER A 87 -2.07 1.72 8.74
CA SER A 87 -3.39 1.13 8.41
C SER A 87 -3.47 0.59 6.97
N ALA A 88 -2.72 1.19 6.05
CA ALA A 88 -2.51 0.62 4.72
C ALA A 88 -1.24 1.14 4.03
N ARG A 89 -0.61 0.34 3.18
CA ARG A 89 0.51 0.73 2.30
C ARG A 89 0.01 0.97 0.88
N ILE A 90 0.34 2.13 0.30
CA ILE A 90 0.11 2.40 -1.12
C ILE A 90 1.03 1.54 -1.99
N LEU A 91 0.46 0.78 -2.92
CA LEU A 91 1.18 -0.15 -3.80
C LEU A 91 1.53 0.43 -5.16
N SER A 92 0.76 1.40 -5.66
CA SER A 92 0.98 1.98 -6.99
C SER A 92 0.81 3.49 -6.98
N SER A 93 1.29 4.14 -8.03
CA SER A 93 0.98 5.56 -8.25
C SER A 93 -0.54 5.79 -8.22
N PRO A 94 -1.00 6.86 -7.56
CA PRO A 94 -2.40 7.22 -7.56
C PRO A 94 -2.93 7.42 -8.99
N ARG A 95 -4.07 6.80 -9.31
CA ARG A 95 -4.74 6.97 -10.61
C ARG A 95 -5.77 8.08 -10.52
N ARG A 96 -5.75 9.03 -11.45
CA ARG A 96 -6.79 10.07 -11.54
C ARG A 96 -8.00 9.51 -12.28
N ALA A 97 -9.18 9.83 -11.78
CA ALA A 97 -10.47 9.49 -12.36
C ALA A 97 -11.45 10.66 -12.16
N ARG A 98 -12.58 10.65 -12.89
CA ARG A 98 -13.62 11.68 -12.76
C ARG A 98 -14.17 11.78 -11.33
N ALA A 99 -14.31 10.64 -10.66
CA ALA A 99 -14.78 10.55 -9.28
C ALA A 99 -13.73 11.01 -8.24
N GLY A 100 -12.45 11.11 -8.62
CA GLY A 100 -11.38 11.50 -7.71
C GLY A 100 -10.04 10.83 -7.96
N LEU A 101 -9.32 10.51 -6.89
CA LEU A 101 -8.01 9.87 -6.93
C LEU A 101 -8.11 8.46 -6.36
N THR A 102 -7.84 7.45 -7.18
CA THR A 102 -7.87 6.04 -6.76
C THR A 102 -6.49 5.55 -6.35
N LEU A 103 -6.42 4.88 -5.20
CA LEU A 103 -5.21 4.33 -4.59
C LEU A 103 -5.34 2.81 -4.46
N ARG A 104 -4.37 2.06 -4.98
CA ARG A 104 -4.22 0.63 -4.71
C ARG A 104 -3.49 0.44 -3.38
N LEU A 105 -4.13 -0.20 -2.42
CA LEU A 105 -3.65 -0.31 -1.04
C LEU A 105 -3.46 -1.77 -0.64
N CYS A 106 -2.41 -2.06 0.12
CA CYS A 106 -2.28 -3.26 0.96
C CYS A 106 -2.73 -2.90 2.37
N ARG A 107 -3.72 -3.60 2.92
CA ARG A 107 -4.35 -3.28 4.21
C ARG A 107 -3.85 -4.19 5.32
N ARG A 108 -4.12 -3.85 6.58
CA ARG A 108 -3.71 -4.67 7.76
C ARG A 108 -4.27 -6.10 7.75
N ASP A 109 -5.40 -6.32 7.09
CA ASP A 109 -6.01 -7.64 6.91
C ASP A 109 -5.32 -8.49 5.83
N GLY A 110 -4.26 -7.99 5.20
CA GLY A 110 -3.55 -8.66 4.12
C GLY A 110 -4.21 -8.53 2.74
N ALA A 111 -5.38 -7.89 2.65
CA ALA A 111 -6.07 -7.70 1.38
C ALA A 111 -5.47 -6.55 0.56
N ILE A 112 -5.51 -6.71 -0.76
CA ILE A 112 -5.27 -5.61 -1.68
C ILE A 112 -6.61 -5.03 -2.13
N ALA A 113 -6.84 -3.75 -1.86
CA ALA A 113 -8.08 -3.06 -2.21
C ALA A 113 -7.82 -1.69 -2.83
N ASP A 114 -8.76 -1.21 -3.63
CA ASP A 114 -8.75 0.17 -4.13
C ASP A 114 -9.54 1.08 -3.20
N ALA A 115 -8.98 2.25 -2.90
CA ALA A 115 -9.64 3.33 -2.17
C ALA A 115 -9.72 4.57 -3.06
N THR A 116 -10.89 5.21 -3.11
CA THR A 116 -11.07 6.44 -3.89
C THR A 116 -11.20 7.64 -2.95
N ILE A 117 -10.35 8.65 -3.19
CA ILE A 117 -10.44 9.97 -2.56
C ILE A 117 -11.27 10.84 -3.48
N ALA A 118 -12.44 11.28 -3.03
CA ALA A 118 -13.35 12.09 -3.84
C ALA A 118 -12.72 13.42 -4.27
N THR A 119 -13.10 13.93 -5.45
CA THR A 119 -12.63 15.23 -5.98
C THR A 119 -12.88 16.41 -5.03
N ARG A 120 -13.98 16.37 -4.28
CA ARG A 120 -14.33 17.38 -3.28
C ARG A 120 -13.34 17.46 -2.11
N ASP A 121 -12.65 16.36 -1.80
CA ASP A 121 -11.69 16.30 -0.70
C ASP A 121 -10.30 16.72 -1.18
N LYS A 122 -10.16 18.03 -1.45
CA LYS A 122 -8.96 18.64 -2.02
C LYS A 122 -7.72 18.40 -1.14
N ASP A 123 -7.90 18.37 0.18
CA ASP A 123 -6.83 18.15 1.16
C ASP A 123 -6.34 16.71 1.18
N ALA A 124 -7.24 15.74 1.24
CA ALA A 124 -6.87 14.33 1.13
C ALA A 124 -6.18 14.05 -0.22
N ALA A 125 -6.69 14.65 -1.31
CA ALA A 125 -6.12 14.48 -2.64
C ALA A 125 -4.73 15.15 -2.75
N ARG A 126 -4.50 16.32 -2.14
CA ARG A 126 -3.18 16.96 -2.08
C ARG A 126 -2.18 16.09 -1.31
N ARG A 127 -2.58 15.56 -0.14
CA ARG A 127 -1.72 14.66 0.66
C ARG A 127 -1.37 13.40 -0.11
N ALA A 128 -2.34 12.75 -0.75
CA ALA A 128 -2.11 11.54 -1.54
C ALA A 128 -1.18 11.77 -2.75
N ARG A 129 -1.24 12.95 -3.37
CA ARG A 129 -0.34 13.35 -4.47
C ARG A 129 1.08 13.65 -3.98
N ARG A 130 1.25 14.49 -2.95
CA ARG A 130 2.56 14.89 -2.40
C ARG A 130 3.35 13.71 -1.85
N ARG A 131 2.64 12.73 -1.28
CA ARG A 131 3.24 11.54 -0.68
C ARG A 131 3.75 10.52 -1.71
N GLY A 132 3.85 10.92 -2.99
CA GLY A 132 4.64 10.28 -4.06
C GLY A 132 4.57 8.77 -4.00
N GLY A 133 3.60 8.20 -4.73
CA GLY A 133 3.21 6.79 -4.71
C GLY A 133 4.25 5.87 -4.07
N ARG A 134 3.88 5.32 -2.90
CA ARG A 134 4.54 4.29 -2.08
C ARG A 134 5.06 4.77 -0.73
N ARG A 135 5.26 6.08 -0.50
CA ARG A 135 5.85 6.62 0.74
C ARG A 135 4.92 6.69 1.96
N LEU A 136 3.67 6.21 1.91
CA LEU A 136 2.82 6.28 3.09
C LEU A 136 1.77 5.16 3.31
N ALA A 137 1.88 4.58 4.50
CA ALA A 137 0.89 4.42 5.56
C ALA A 137 -0.35 5.34 5.56
N VAL A 138 -1.52 4.89 5.13
CA VAL A 138 -2.75 5.55 5.60
C VAL A 138 -2.78 5.40 7.13
N ARG A 139 -3.00 6.51 7.86
CA ARG A 139 -3.44 6.50 9.26
C ARG A 139 -4.92 6.87 9.22
N ASP A 140 -5.73 6.22 10.04
CA ASP A 140 -7.19 6.23 9.96
C ASP A 140 -7.71 7.67 9.89
N GLY A 141 -8.51 7.97 8.85
CA GLY A 141 -8.95 9.34 8.54
C GLY A 141 -9.14 9.66 7.05
N LEU A 142 -8.74 8.77 6.13
CA LEU A 142 -9.28 8.81 4.77
C LEU A 142 -10.66 8.13 4.83
N SER A 143 -11.74 8.90 4.66
CA SER A 143 -13.08 8.35 4.41
C SER A 143 -13.13 7.71 3.04
N ALA A 144 -12.37 6.62 2.87
CA ALA A 144 -12.45 5.78 1.70
C ALA A 144 -13.87 5.21 1.69
N THR A 145 -14.67 5.62 0.71
CA THR A 145 -15.88 4.89 0.37
C THR A 145 -15.39 3.58 -0.24
N THR A 146 -15.14 2.60 0.62
CA THR A 146 -14.70 1.27 0.24
C THR A 146 -15.84 0.62 -0.52
N ARG A 147 -15.83 0.68 -1.86
CA ARG A 147 -16.57 -0.30 -2.64
C ARG A 147 -15.76 -1.58 -2.56
N SER A 148 -16.02 -2.42 -1.56
CA SER A 148 -15.49 -3.76 -1.54
C SER A 148 -16.21 -4.58 -2.61
N CYS A 149 -15.63 -4.67 -3.79
CA CYS A 149 -15.94 -5.77 -4.71
C CYS A 149 -15.19 -6.99 -4.18
N PHE A 150 -15.80 -7.72 -3.25
CA PHE A 150 -15.35 -9.07 -2.92
C PHE A 150 -15.78 -9.98 -4.08
N PRO A 151 -14.86 -10.68 -4.76
CA PRO A 151 -15.26 -11.86 -5.52
C PRO A 151 -15.80 -12.88 -4.50
N ARG A 152 -16.99 -13.45 -4.77
CA ARG A 152 -17.46 -14.62 -4.00
C ARG A 152 -16.41 -15.71 -4.12
N ALA A 153 -16.21 -16.47 -3.03
CA ALA A 153 -15.57 -17.77 -3.11
C ALA A 153 -16.25 -18.59 -4.22
N ASN A 154 -15.44 -19.25 -5.06
CA ASN A 154 -15.93 -20.10 -6.15
C ASN A 154 -16.94 -21.12 -5.59
N PRO A 155 -18.17 -21.19 -6.13
CA PRO A 155 -18.99 -22.38 -5.94
C PRO A 155 -18.39 -23.56 -6.72
N PRO A 156 -18.65 -24.81 -6.31
CA PRO A 156 -18.23 -25.97 -7.08
C PRO A 156 -18.88 -25.97 -8.47
N PHE A 157 -18.17 -26.60 -9.41
CA PHE A 157 -18.44 -26.71 -10.83
C PHE A 157 -19.93 -26.94 -11.20
N GLY A 158 -20.45 -26.11 -12.12
CA GLY A 158 -21.62 -26.44 -12.96
C GLY A 158 -22.95 -25.75 -12.61
N ASP A 159 -23.21 -24.54 -13.14
CA ASP A 159 -24.55 -24.09 -13.58
C ASP A 159 -24.41 -22.78 -14.39
N GLU A 160 -24.44 -22.87 -15.71
CA GLU A 160 -24.44 -21.70 -16.62
C GLU A 160 -25.86 -21.14 -16.76
N ARG A 161 -26.34 -20.39 -15.77
CA ARG A 161 -27.52 -19.53 -15.94
C ARG A 161 -27.29 -18.09 -15.47
N ARG A 162 -27.57 -17.18 -16.41
CA ARG A 162 -27.52 -15.71 -16.28
C ARG A 162 -28.20 -15.25 -14.98
N GLY A 163 -27.44 -14.65 -14.07
CA GLY A 163 -27.96 -13.96 -12.89
C GLY A 163 -27.38 -12.55 -12.80
N ARG A 164 -28.24 -11.52 -12.92
CA ARG A 164 -27.87 -10.11 -12.72
C ARG A 164 -27.17 -9.95 -11.36
N LEU A 165 -26.04 -9.23 -11.34
CA LEU A 165 -25.36 -8.82 -10.11
C LEU A 165 -26.31 -7.96 -9.25
N ALA A 166 -26.87 -8.54 -8.19
CA ALA A 166 -27.56 -7.79 -7.15
C ALA A 166 -26.52 -7.20 -6.18
N CYS A 167 -26.13 -5.94 -6.41
CA CYS A 167 -25.37 -5.13 -5.46
C CYS A 167 -26.22 -4.83 -4.23
N ARG A 168 -26.01 -5.52 -3.10
CA ARG A 168 -26.56 -5.07 -1.81
C ARG A 168 -25.69 -3.94 -1.25
N LYS A 169 -26.34 -2.84 -0.88
CA LYS A 169 -25.75 -1.70 -0.15
C LYS A 169 -25.35 -2.20 1.25
N PRO A 170 -24.11 -1.98 1.74
CA PRO A 170 -23.80 -2.26 3.13
C PRO A 170 -24.61 -1.34 4.05
N PRO A 171 -24.99 -1.78 5.27
CA PRO A 171 -25.70 -0.93 6.21
C PRO A 171 -24.84 0.28 6.59
N PRO A 172 -25.45 1.46 6.82
CA PRO A 172 -24.71 2.63 7.25
C PRO A 172 -24.05 2.34 8.61
N ILE A 173 -22.75 2.59 8.70
CA ILE A 173 -22.03 2.59 9.97
C ILE A 173 -22.56 3.81 10.74
N GLY A 174 -23.43 3.56 11.71
CA GLY A 174 -23.97 4.59 12.59
C GLY A 174 -22.85 5.26 13.38
N ASN A 175 -22.91 6.59 13.45
CA ASN A 175 -22.07 7.39 14.33
C ASN A 175 -22.39 7.04 15.79
N ARG A 176 -21.67 6.09 16.39
CA ARG A 176 -21.63 5.97 17.86
C ARG A 176 -20.60 6.97 18.37
N VAL A 177 -21.11 8.09 18.86
CA VAL A 177 -20.39 9.01 19.75
C VAL A 177 -20.03 8.21 21.00
N ILE A 178 -18.75 7.88 21.17
CA ILE A 178 -18.25 7.37 22.44
C ILE A 178 -18.22 8.56 23.40
N ARG A 179 -19.20 8.62 24.31
CA ARG A 179 -19.17 9.54 25.45
C ARG A 179 -18.11 9.04 26.44
N ALA A 180 -17.25 9.95 26.90
CA ALA A 180 -16.30 9.67 27.98
C ALA A 180 -17.06 9.35 29.28
N ALA A 181 -16.62 8.33 30.01
CA ALA A 181 -17.09 8.06 31.36
C ALA A 181 -16.44 9.06 32.34
N PRO A 182 -17.16 9.57 33.35
CA PRO A 182 -16.57 10.39 34.39
C PRO A 182 -15.72 9.54 35.33
N SER A 183 -14.57 10.08 35.71
CA SER A 183 -13.68 9.58 36.77
C SER A 183 -14.37 9.69 38.13
N ALA A 184 -14.34 8.59 38.89
CA ALA A 184 -14.56 8.57 40.33
C ALA A 184 -13.20 8.53 41.03
#